data_AF-A0ABD4DZF4-F1
#
_entry.id   AF-A0ABD4DZF4-F1
#
_cell.length_a   1.000
_cell.length_b   1.000
_cell.length_c   1.000
_cell.angle_alpha   90.00
_cell.angle_beta   90.00
_cell.angle_gamma   90.00
#
_symmetry.space_group_name_H-M   'P 1'
#
loop_
_entity.id
_entity.type
_entity.pdbx_description
1 polymer ?
#
loop_
_entity_poly.entity_id
_entity_poly.type
_entity_poly.pdbx_seq_one_letter_code
_entity_poly.pdbx_strand_id
1 'polypeptide(L)'
;MIRFEPLRTARLDVRLRELSFGDEIALCQTNESAHEATMSEFLRRAVEYAGVPSPRHVSDPRAWTVGERLFALAHYCVHTREDRPDYAVTDTSTLSDYLDVAREPAEPSTFDEADDTWTLSPLTGAMAEAIESLQGSTALTGVAYWLTAAMAAQLLRASDLEKGVPDAVVDAAGYVKWLAKRIPVMAGLHSSTFDRMYAQYRVALDRDTQFFRVWFDHEGVIVLPKLLPNGAQAVTPAARFLVRSVVGGLALSVTGKSE
;
A
#
# COMPACT_ATOMS: atom_id res chain seq x y z
N MET A 1 -18.97 -10.15 -20.11
CA MET A 1 -18.28 -10.89 -19.05
C MET A 1 -16.80 -10.84 -19.33
N ILE A 2 -16.08 -10.08 -18.54
CA ILE A 2 -14.63 -9.89 -18.68
C ILE A 2 -13.93 -11.13 -18.12
N ARG A 3 -13.02 -11.70 -18.90
CA ARG A 3 -12.18 -12.82 -18.44
C ARG A 3 -10.89 -12.25 -17.88
N PHE A 4 -10.64 -12.50 -16.59
CA PHE A 4 -9.39 -12.13 -15.94
C PHE A 4 -8.39 -13.28 -16.02
N GLU A 5 -7.20 -13.00 -16.53
CA GLU A 5 -6.11 -13.96 -16.44
C GLU A 5 -5.61 -14.07 -14.99
N PRO A 6 -5.11 -15.24 -14.55
CA PRO A 6 -4.57 -15.40 -13.20
C PRO A 6 -3.43 -14.43 -12.91
N LEU A 7 -3.46 -13.79 -11.75
CA LEU A 7 -2.37 -12.97 -11.23
C LEU A 7 -1.48 -13.84 -10.35
N ARG A 8 -0.27 -14.12 -10.84
CA ARG A 8 0.70 -14.99 -10.16
C ARG A 8 2.00 -14.25 -9.89
N THR A 9 2.40 -14.27 -8.63
CA THR A 9 3.70 -13.77 -8.15
C THR A 9 4.30 -14.79 -7.21
N ALA A 10 5.47 -14.51 -6.64
CA ALA A 10 6.05 -15.38 -5.60
C ALA A 10 5.15 -15.54 -4.37
N ARG A 11 4.28 -14.54 -4.10
CA ARG A 11 3.41 -14.46 -2.91
C ARG A 11 1.91 -14.57 -3.21
N LEU A 12 1.51 -14.35 -4.46
CA LEU A 12 0.12 -14.31 -4.89
C LEU A 12 -0.17 -15.41 -5.92
N ASP A 13 -1.27 -16.12 -5.75
CA ASP A 13 -1.92 -16.91 -6.78
C ASP A 13 -3.41 -16.60 -6.71
N VAL A 14 -3.85 -15.59 -7.46
CA VAL A 14 -5.21 -15.07 -7.35
C VAL A 14 -5.87 -14.93 -8.71
N ARG A 15 -7.19 -15.09 -8.73
CA ARG A 15 -8.02 -14.80 -9.90
C ARG A 15 -9.08 -13.79 -9.49
N LEU A 16 -9.14 -12.70 -10.26
CA LEU A 16 -10.12 -11.65 -10.06
C LEU A 16 -11.40 -11.96 -10.84
N ARG A 17 -12.50 -11.32 -10.45
CA ARG A 17 -13.78 -11.29 -11.17
C ARG A 17 -14.23 -9.86 -11.42
N GLU A 18 -15.08 -9.68 -12.40
CA GLU A 18 -15.79 -8.43 -12.64
C GLU A 18 -16.64 -8.07 -11.42
N LEU A 19 -16.59 -6.80 -11.01
CA LEU A 19 -17.47 -6.27 -9.96
C LEU A 19 -18.91 -6.27 -10.47
N SER A 20 -19.85 -6.63 -9.60
CA SER A 20 -21.26 -6.41 -9.90
C SER A 20 -21.64 -4.94 -9.67
N PHE A 21 -22.77 -4.51 -10.23
CA PHE A 21 -23.28 -3.16 -9.92
C PHE A 21 -23.47 -2.93 -8.41
N GLY A 22 -23.93 -3.95 -7.66
CA GLY A 22 -24.05 -3.85 -6.20
C GLY A 22 -22.71 -3.74 -5.49
N ASP A 23 -21.67 -4.40 -6.01
CA ASP A 23 -20.29 -4.27 -5.52
C ASP A 23 -19.81 -2.81 -5.68
N GLU A 24 -20.02 -2.23 -6.86
CA GLU A 24 -19.65 -0.85 -7.18
C GLU A 24 -20.37 0.19 -6.30
N ILE A 25 -21.67 0.02 -6.06
CA ILE A 25 -22.44 0.88 -5.14
C ILE A 25 -21.87 0.81 -3.73
N ALA A 26 -21.51 -0.39 -3.25
CA ALA A 26 -20.93 -0.54 -1.93
C ALA A 26 -19.55 0.12 -1.83
N LEU A 27 -18.73 0.06 -2.88
CA LEU A 27 -17.46 0.82 -2.95
C LEU A 27 -17.71 2.32 -2.93
N CYS A 28 -18.74 2.80 -3.63
CA CYS A 28 -19.14 4.21 -3.57
C CYS A 28 -19.58 4.65 -2.17
N GLN A 29 -19.99 3.74 -1.27
CA GLN A 29 -20.43 4.10 0.08
C GLN A 29 -19.28 4.16 1.10
N THR A 30 -18.07 3.79 0.70
CA THR A 30 -16.87 3.93 1.54
C THR A 30 -16.54 5.41 1.79
N ASN A 31 -15.87 5.68 2.91
CA ASN A 31 -15.38 7.01 3.24
C ASN A 31 -14.33 7.44 2.20
N GLU A 32 -14.52 8.61 1.59
CA GLU A 32 -13.65 9.11 0.52
C GLU A 32 -12.22 9.37 0.97
N SER A 33 -12.02 9.67 2.25
CA SER A 33 -10.69 9.87 2.84
C SER A 33 -10.05 8.56 3.34
N ALA A 34 -10.72 7.42 3.20
CA ALA A 34 -10.26 6.12 3.70
C ALA A 34 -9.83 5.21 2.53
N HIS A 35 -8.75 5.61 1.86
CA HIS A 35 -8.26 4.95 0.64
C HIS A 35 -7.79 3.52 0.90
N GLU A 36 -7.10 3.26 2.02
CA GLU A 36 -6.58 1.93 2.35
C GLU A 36 -7.70 0.97 2.75
N ALA A 37 -8.68 1.45 3.52
CA ALA A 37 -9.89 0.69 3.81
C ALA A 37 -10.69 0.39 2.53
N THR A 38 -10.81 1.37 1.63
CA THR A 38 -11.50 1.22 0.33
C THR A 38 -10.79 0.21 -0.57
N MET A 39 -9.45 0.21 -0.59
CA MET A 39 -8.66 -0.81 -1.30
C MET A 39 -8.94 -2.21 -0.76
N SER A 40 -9.05 -2.40 0.56
CA SER A 40 -9.42 -3.69 1.15
C SER A 40 -10.85 -4.11 0.81
N GLU A 41 -11.76 -3.14 0.79
CA GLU A 41 -13.17 -3.32 0.41
C GLU A 41 -13.29 -3.77 -1.06
N PHE A 42 -12.49 -3.18 -1.95
CA PHE A 42 -12.39 -3.57 -3.35
C PHE A 42 -11.84 -4.98 -3.50
N LEU A 43 -10.66 -5.27 -2.92
CA LEU A 43 -10.02 -6.57 -3.10
C LEU A 43 -10.88 -7.70 -2.56
N ARG A 44 -11.60 -7.49 -1.45
CA ARG A 44 -12.53 -8.50 -0.91
C ARG A 44 -13.66 -8.85 -1.87
N ARG A 45 -14.09 -7.91 -2.71
CA ARG A 45 -15.12 -8.14 -3.72
C ARG A 45 -14.53 -8.69 -5.01
N ALA A 46 -13.41 -8.13 -5.47
CA ALA A 46 -12.83 -8.43 -6.76
C ALA A 46 -12.10 -9.79 -6.79
N VAL A 47 -11.58 -10.29 -5.66
CA VAL A 47 -10.93 -11.60 -5.62
C VAL A 47 -11.98 -12.71 -5.64
N GLU A 48 -12.03 -13.46 -6.74
CA GLU A 48 -12.90 -14.65 -6.88
C GLU A 48 -12.26 -15.88 -6.24
N TYR A 49 -10.95 -16.01 -6.43
CA TYR A 49 -10.17 -17.13 -5.95
C TYR A 49 -8.82 -16.63 -5.44
N ALA A 50 -8.42 -17.15 -4.29
CA ALA A 50 -7.05 -17.10 -3.82
C ALA A 50 -6.58 -18.54 -3.61
N GLY A 51 -5.35 -18.82 -4.04
CA GLY A 51 -4.68 -20.10 -3.86
C GLY A 51 -4.69 -20.55 -2.40
N VAL A 52 -4.55 -21.85 -2.18
CA VAL A 52 -4.47 -22.41 -0.82
C VAL A 52 -3.32 -21.73 -0.08
N PRO A 53 -3.57 -21.17 1.13
CA PRO A 53 -2.53 -20.54 1.92
C PRO A 53 -1.34 -21.49 2.10
N SER A 54 -0.15 -20.99 1.85
CA SER A 54 1.10 -21.71 2.11
C SER A 54 2.12 -20.72 2.66
N PRO A 55 3.25 -21.17 3.21
CA PRO A 55 4.32 -20.24 3.60
C PRO A 55 4.77 -19.31 2.47
N ARG A 56 4.48 -19.67 1.21
CA ARG A 56 4.74 -18.86 0.02
C ARG A 56 3.51 -18.15 -0.54
N HIS A 57 2.28 -18.46 -0.12
CA HIS A 57 1.07 -17.86 -0.71
C HIS A 57 0.16 -17.28 0.36
N VAL A 58 -0.16 -15.99 0.20
CA VAL A 58 -0.97 -15.23 1.14
C VAL A 58 -2.36 -15.02 0.55
N SER A 59 -3.40 -15.56 1.18
CA SER A 59 -4.76 -15.51 0.63
C SER A 59 -5.56 -14.28 1.05
N ASP A 60 -5.34 -13.75 2.27
CA ASP A 60 -6.06 -12.56 2.76
C ASP A 60 -5.43 -11.30 2.16
N PRO A 61 -6.18 -10.49 1.37
CA PRO A 61 -5.66 -9.27 0.77
C PRO A 61 -5.14 -8.22 1.77
N ARG A 62 -5.56 -8.29 3.05
CA ARG A 62 -5.03 -7.42 4.10
C ARG A 62 -3.61 -7.79 4.52
N ALA A 63 -3.21 -9.05 4.31
CA ALA A 63 -1.85 -9.53 4.55
C ALA A 63 -0.91 -9.28 3.35
N TRP A 64 -1.45 -8.83 2.21
CA TRP A 64 -0.64 -8.42 1.07
C TRP A 64 0.07 -7.10 1.38
N THR A 65 1.28 -6.95 0.86
CA THR A 65 2.00 -5.67 0.85
C THR A 65 1.19 -4.64 0.07
N VAL A 66 1.40 -3.36 0.36
CA VAL A 66 0.80 -2.26 -0.40
C VAL A 66 1.11 -2.38 -1.90
N GLY A 67 2.35 -2.74 -2.27
CA GLY A 67 2.73 -2.97 -3.68
C GLY A 67 1.95 -4.11 -4.34
N GLU A 68 1.73 -5.23 -3.64
CA GLU A 68 0.91 -6.35 -4.13
C GLU A 68 -0.56 -5.96 -4.33
N ARG A 69 -1.12 -5.15 -3.41
CA ARG A 69 -2.51 -4.64 -3.51
C ARG A 69 -2.68 -3.69 -4.69
N LEU A 70 -1.71 -2.78 -4.88
CA LEU A 70 -1.64 -1.91 -6.05
C LEU A 70 -1.50 -2.71 -7.34
N PHE A 71 -0.71 -3.79 -7.34
CA PHE A 71 -0.54 -4.64 -8.51
C PHE A 71 -1.83 -5.39 -8.86
N ALA A 72 -2.58 -5.87 -7.86
CA ALA A 72 -3.90 -6.45 -8.08
C ALA A 72 -4.91 -5.44 -8.64
N LEU A 73 -4.91 -4.19 -8.15
CA LEU A 73 -5.73 -3.12 -8.71
C LEU A 73 -5.33 -2.81 -10.16
N ALA A 74 -4.03 -2.67 -10.44
CA ALA A 74 -3.55 -2.43 -11.80
C ALA A 74 -3.90 -3.58 -12.74
N HIS A 75 -3.76 -4.82 -12.29
CA HIS A 75 -4.18 -6.01 -13.03
C HIS A 75 -5.67 -6.01 -13.33
N TYR A 76 -6.50 -5.57 -12.37
CA TYR A 76 -7.93 -5.39 -12.60
C TYR A 76 -8.17 -4.37 -13.73
N CYS A 77 -7.58 -3.19 -13.63
CA CYS A 77 -7.70 -2.11 -14.62
C CYS A 77 -7.28 -2.54 -16.03
N VAL A 78 -6.20 -3.32 -16.16
CA VAL A 78 -5.74 -3.83 -17.47
C VAL A 78 -6.81 -4.67 -18.17
N HIS A 79 -7.69 -5.35 -17.42
CA HIS A 79 -8.75 -6.17 -17.98
C HIS A 79 -10.03 -5.38 -18.25
N THR A 80 -10.31 -4.34 -17.47
CA THR A 80 -11.60 -3.63 -17.48
C THR A 80 -11.60 -2.31 -18.23
N ARG A 81 -10.46 -1.63 -18.35
CA ARG A 81 -10.38 -0.32 -19.00
C ARG A 81 -10.32 -0.40 -20.53
N GLU A 82 -10.84 0.64 -21.19
CA GLU A 82 -10.81 0.76 -22.65
C GLU A 82 -9.41 1.09 -23.19
N ASP A 83 -8.65 1.90 -22.46
CA ASP A 83 -7.28 2.37 -22.78
C ASP A 83 -6.16 1.38 -22.36
N ARG A 84 -6.50 0.10 -22.24
CA ARG A 84 -5.57 -0.99 -21.89
C ARG A 84 -4.55 -1.31 -23.01
N PRO A 85 -3.40 -1.96 -22.70
CA PRO A 85 -2.95 -2.40 -21.37
C PRO A 85 -2.22 -1.32 -20.56
N ASP A 86 -1.80 -0.23 -21.21
CA ASP A 86 -1.02 0.84 -20.59
C ASP A 86 -1.87 2.09 -20.35
N TYR A 87 -2.85 1.94 -19.46
CA TYR A 87 -3.87 2.97 -19.24
C TYR A 87 -3.31 4.26 -18.64
N ALA A 88 -4.01 5.37 -18.88
CA ALA A 88 -3.66 6.66 -18.31
C ALA A 88 -3.87 6.65 -16.78
N VAL A 89 -2.83 7.05 -16.05
CA VAL A 89 -2.85 7.20 -14.59
C VAL A 89 -3.04 8.68 -14.20
N THR A 90 -2.45 9.58 -14.98
CA THR A 90 -2.67 11.03 -14.92
C THR A 90 -2.83 11.56 -16.34
N ASP A 91 -3.12 12.86 -16.49
CA ASP A 91 -3.20 13.52 -17.80
C ASP A 91 -1.91 13.38 -18.64
N THR A 92 -0.77 13.12 -18.00
CA THR A 92 0.55 13.09 -18.65
C THR A 92 1.33 11.80 -18.45
N SER A 93 0.73 10.76 -17.85
CA SER A 93 1.46 9.53 -17.48
C SER A 93 0.62 8.27 -17.63
N THR A 94 1.27 7.15 -17.91
CA THR A 94 0.63 5.83 -18.03
C THR A 94 1.08 4.87 -16.94
N LEU A 95 0.44 3.71 -16.84
CA LEU A 95 0.83 2.64 -15.91
C LEU A 95 2.32 2.29 -16.00
N SER A 96 2.88 2.27 -17.21
CA SER A 96 4.27 1.91 -17.50
C SER A 96 5.27 2.91 -16.96
N ASP A 97 4.87 4.12 -16.59
CA ASP A 97 5.76 5.07 -15.89
C ASP A 97 5.99 4.66 -14.43
N TYR A 98 5.11 3.83 -13.85
CA TYR A 98 5.11 3.47 -12.43
C TYR A 98 5.40 2.00 -12.16
N LEU A 99 4.86 1.09 -12.98
CA LEU A 99 4.93 -0.36 -12.75
C LEU A 99 6.28 -0.93 -13.23
N ASP A 100 6.97 -1.61 -12.32
CA ASP A 100 8.18 -2.40 -12.59
C ASP A 100 7.97 -3.87 -12.19
N VAL A 101 7.50 -4.68 -13.14
CA VAL A 101 7.21 -6.11 -12.90
C VAL A 101 8.50 -6.91 -12.62
N ALA A 102 9.65 -6.43 -13.08
CA ALA A 102 10.94 -7.08 -12.87
C ALA A 102 11.55 -6.80 -11.49
N ARG A 103 10.99 -5.84 -10.75
CA ARG A 103 11.44 -5.50 -9.40
C ARG A 103 11.02 -6.58 -8.42
N GLU A 104 11.97 -7.42 -8.04
CA GLU A 104 11.78 -8.42 -6.99
C GLU A 104 12.03 -7.81 -5.60
N PRO A 105 11.31 -8.27 -4.55
CA PRO A 105 11.57 -7.84 -3.20
C PRO A 105 12.92 -8.40 -2.75
N ALA A 106 13.80 -7.54 -2.26
CA ALA A 106 15.05 -7.95 -1.64
C ALA A 106 14.80 -8.58 -0.25
N GLU A 107 15.84 -9.18 0.32
CA GLU A 107 15.83 -9.52 1.74
C GLU A 107 15.60 -8.25 2.59
N PRO A 108 14.84 -8.35 3.70
CA PRO A 108 14.55 -7.21 4.56
C PRO A 108 15.82 -6.43 4.93
N SER A 109 15.80 -5.13 4.69
CA SER A 109 16.87 -4.22 5.07
C SER A 109 17.05 -4.16 6.56
N THR A 110 18.31 -4.28 6.99
CA THR A 110 18.73 -4.01 8.35
C THR A 110 19.75 -2.88 8.38
N PHE A 111 19.68 -2.03 9.42
CA PHE A 111 20.64 -0.97 9.65
C PHE A 111 20.73 -0.62 11.14
N ASP A 112 21.89 -0.11 11.56
CA ASP A 112 22.12 0.32 12.93
C ASP A 112 21.92 1.84 13.06
N GLU A 113 21.12 2.26 14.04
CA GLU A 113 20.92 3.67 14.39
C GLU A 113 20.39 3.79 15.83
N ALA A 114 20.84 4.82 16.55
CA ALA A 114 20.45 5.04 17.96
C ALA A 114 20.72 3.84 18.89
N ASP A 115 21.88 3.19 18.74
CA ASP A 115 22.31 2.03 19.52
C ASP A 115 21.40 0.78 19.40
N ASP A 116 20.52 0.75 18.39
CA ASP A 116 19.65 -0.37 18.06
C ASP A 116 19.87 -0.83 16.60
N THR A 117 19.64 -2.11 16.34
CA THR A 117 19.51 -2.64 14.97
C THR A 117 18.03 -2.65 14.57
N TRP A 118 17.75 -1.99 13.45
CA TRP A 118 16.41 -1.86 12.89
C TRP A 118 16.27 -2.72 11.65
N THR A 119 15.15 -3.43 11.55
CA THR A 119 14.77 -4.20 10.37
C THR A 119 13.53 -3.57 9.72
N LEU A 120 13.58 -3.35 8.42
CA LEU A 120 12.43 -2.89 7.65
C LEU A 120 11.46 -4.04 7.38
N SER A 121 10.26 -3.95 7.94
CA SER A 121 9.14 -4.83 7.61
C SER A 121 8.34 -4.28 6.41
N PRO A 122 7.87 -5.12 5.48
CA PRO A 122 6.99 -4.67 4.40
C PRO A 122 5.71 -4.06 4.93
N LEU A 123 5.28 -2.93 4.36
CA LEU A 123 4.00 -2.33 4.70
C LEU A 123 2.86 -3.17 4.10
N THR A 124 2.08 -3.84 4.95
CA THR A 124 0.89 -4.60 4.50
C THR A 124 -0.36 -3.72 4.46
N GLY A 125 -1.40 -4.20 3.79
CA GLY A 125 -2.69 -3.50 3.74
C GLY A 125 -3.29 -3.28 5.12
N ALA A 126 -3.26 -4.28 5.99
CA ALA A 126 -3.72 -4.15 7.37
C ALA A 126 -2.93 -3.10 8.17
N MET A 127 -1.62 -3.00 7.94
CA MET A 127 -0.79 -1.96 8.56
C MET A 127 -1.15 -0.57 8.03
N ALA A 128 -1.36 -0.44 6.72
CA ALA A 128 -1.74 0.82 6.09
C ALA A 128 -3.13 1.29 6.55
N GLU A 129 -4.11 0.37 6.65
CA GLU A 129 -5.43 0.63 7.25
C GLU A 129 -5.32 1.04 8.74
N ALA A 130 -4.44 0.40 9.50
CA ALA A 130 -4.21 0.77 10.90
C ALA A 130 -3.65 2.20 11.01
N ILE A 131 -2.70 2.58 10.15
CA ILE A 131 -2.20 3.96 10.06
C ILE A 131 -3.35 4.91 9.69
N GLU A 132 -4.11 4.61 8.62
CA GLU A 132 -5.25 5.43 8.20
C GLU A 132 -6.27 5.66 9.34
N SER A 133 -6.60 4.60 10.08
CA SER A 133 -7.56 4.65 11.19
C SER A 133 -7.10 5.50 12.38
N LEU A 134 -5.79 5.69 12.53
CA LEU A 134 -5.19 6.46 13.61
C LEU A 134 -4.98 7.93 13.22
N GLN A 135 -5.32 8.33 11.99
CA GLN A 135 -5.19 9.72 11.56
C GLN A 135 -6.07 10.62 12.44
N GLY A 136 -5.50 11.74 12.91
CA GLY A 136 -6.14 12.64 13.86
C GLY A 136 -6.08 12.22 15.34
N SER A 137 -5.53 11.04 15.65
CA SER A 137 -5.29 10.62 17.06
C SER A 137 -4.03 11.22 17.69
N THR A 138 -3.21 11.92 16.90
CA THR A 138 -1.97 12.59 17.33
C THR A 138 -1.94 14.04 16.84
N ALA A 139 -1.00 14.83 17.35
CA ALA A 139 -0.78 16.20 16.86
C ALA A 139 -0.16 16.27 15.46
N LEU A 140 0.41 15.16 14.96
CA LEU A 140 0.97 15.09 13.61
C LEU A 140 -0.16 15.05 12.59
N THR A 141 0.03 15.75 11.47
CA THR A 141 -0.92 15.78 10.35
C THR A 141 -0.20 15.65 9.01
N GLY A 142 -0.95 15.34 7.96
CA GLY A 142 -0.46 15.26 6.59
C GLY A 142 0.74 14.33 6.41
N VAL A 143 1.71 14.77 5.61
CA VAL A 143 2.91 13.98 5.28
C VAL A 143 3.70 13.59 6.53
N ALA A 144 3.79 14.49 7.52
CA ALA A 144 4.52 14.23 8.75
C ALA A 144 3.88 13.09 9.55
N TYR A 145 2.55 13.01 9.57
CA TYR A 145 1.83 11.91 10.19
C TYR A 145 2.12 10.59 9.47
N TRP A 146 1.84 10.52 8.17
CA TRP A 146 1.96 9.29 7.40
C TRP A 146 3.39 8.73 7.38
N LEU A 147 4.38 9.61 7.22
CA LEU A 147 5.78 9.20 7.26
C LEU A 147 6.16 8.64 8.64
N THR A 148 5.83 9.36 9.71
CA THR A 148 6.18 8.93 11.08
C THR A 148 5.46 7.64 11.45
N ALA A 149 4.20 7.50 11.05
CA ALA A 149 3.41 6.30 11.30
C ALA A 149 3.87 5.10 10.48
N ALA A 150 4.26 5.29 9.23
CA ALA A 150 4.86 4.23 8.41
C ALA A 150 6.20 3.76 8.98
N MET A 151 7.09 4.69 9.38
CA MET A 151 8.32 4.34 10.08
C MET A 151 8.02 3.57 11.38
N ALA A 152 7.04 4.01 12.17
CA ALA A 152 6.63 3.34 13.39
C ALA A 152 5.99 1.96 13.15
N ALA A 153 5.34 1.73 12.01
CA ALA A 153 4.76 0.42 11.66
C ALA A 153 5.83 -0.55 11.13
N GLN A 154 6.77 -0.05 10.33
CA GLN A 154 7.68 -0.88 9.54
C GLN A 154 9.07 -1.08 10.14
N LEU A 155 9.65 -0.08 10.83
CA LEU A 155 10.98 -0.22 11.41
C LEU A 155 10.84 -0.99 12.72
N LEU A 156 11.26 -2.25 12.76
CA LEU A 156 11.18 -3.13 13.94
C LEU A 156 12.57 -3.32 14.54
N ARG A 157 12.72 -3.17 15.86
CA ARG A 157 13.97 -3.55 16.54
C ARG A 157 13.99 -5.05 16.80
N ALA A 158 15.17 -5.62 17.02
CA ALA A 158 15.31 -7.00 17.49
C ALA A 158 14.43 -7.30 18.71
N SER A 159 14.41 -6.38 19.69
CA SER A 159 13.56 -6.53 20.88
C SER A 159 12.05 -6.47 20.62
N ASP A 160 11.62 -5.78 19.56
CA ASP A 160 10.21 -5.77 19.15
C ASP A 160 9.82 -7.12 18.53
N LEU A 161 10.72 -7.71 17.74
CA LEU A 161 10.54 -9.05 17.15
C LEU A 161 10.50 -10.14 18.23
N GLU A 162 11.35 -10.05 19.25
CA GLU A 162 11.38 -11.00 20.38
C GLU A 162 10.13 -10.92 21.27
N LYS A 163 9.65 -9.71 21.58
CA LYS A 163 8.46 -9.51 22.43
C LYS A 163 7.16 -9.90 21.73
N GLY A 164 7.19 -10.03 20.40
CA GLY A 164 6.03 -10.29 19.56
C GLY A 164 5.29 -8.98 19.23
N VAL A 165 5.36 -8.58 17.97
CA VAL A 165 4.48 -7.56 17.40
C VAL A 165 3.11 -8.21 17.14
N PRO A 166 1.98 -7.63 17.60
CA PRO A 166 0.66 -8.14 17.25
C PRO A 166 0.52 -8.26 15.73
N ASP A 167 -0.13 -9.31 15.24
CA ASP A 167 -0.36 -9.45 13.81
C ASP A 167 -1.50 -8.51 13.38
N ALA A 168 -1.25 -7.63 12.40
CA ALA A 168 -2.21 -6.62 11.97
C ALA A 168 -3.50 -7.20 11.34
N VAL A 169 -3.45 -8.45 10.87
CA VAL A 169 -4.58 -9.15 10.24
C VAL A 169 -5.34 -9.99 11.27
N VAL A 170 -4.63 -10.74 12.11
CA VAL A 170 -5.22 -11.65 13.11
C VAL A 170 -5.70 -10.89 14.35
N ASP A 171 -4.93 -9.92 14.83
CA ASP A 171 -5.25 -9.07 15.99
C ASP A 171 -5.20 -7.58 15.61
N ALA A 172 -6.08 -7.19 14.69
CA ALA A 172 -6.15 -5.81 14.20
C ALA A 172 -6.32 -4.79 15.34
N ALA A 173 -7.16 -5.10 16.34
CA ALA A 173 -7.41 -4.19 17.46
C ALA A 173 -6.18 -4.06 18.39
N GLY A 174 -5.47 -5.16 18.65
CA GLY A 174 -4.22 -5.14 19.39
C GLY A 174 -3.11 -4.42 18.62
N TYR A 175 -3.01 -4.64 17.32
CA TYR A 175 -2.05 -3.95 16.45
C TYR A 175 -2.28 -2.44 16.43
N VAL A 176 -3.52 -1.98 16.24
CA VAL A 176 -3.85 -0.55 16.29
C VAL A 176 -3.46 0.06 17.64
N LYS A 177 -3.75 -0.62 18.76
CA LYS A 177 -3.35 -0.16 20.10
C LYS A 177 -1.83 -0.13 20.28
N TRP A 178 -1.11 -1.10 19.71
CA TRP A 178 0.35 -1.15 19.75
C TRP A 178 0.95 -0.01 18.92
N LEU A 179 0.46 0.19 17.69
CA LEU A 179 0.93 1.23 16.78
C LEU A 179 0.64 2.63 17.35
N ALA A 180 -0.54 2.85 17.94
CA ALA A 180 -0.90 4.11 18.59
C ALA A 180 0.07 4.50 19.73
N LYS A 181 0.70 3.53 20.40
CA LYS A 181 1.75 3.79 21.40
C LYS A 181 3.11 4.03 20.77
N ARG A 182 3.36 3.48 19.58
CA ARG A 182 4.65 3.53 18.90
C ARG A 182 4.85 4.80 18.08
N ILE A 183 3.79 5.35 17.49
CA ILE A 183 3.83 6.61 16.74
C ILE A 183 4.42 7.74 17.60
N PRO A 184 3.96 8.00 18.84
CA PRO A 184 4.55 9.04 19.69
C PRO A 184 6.02 8.78 20.07
N VAL A 185 6.44 7.51 20.17
CA VAL A 185 7.84 7.17 20.45
C VAL A 185 8.72 7.54 19.27
N MET A 186 8.29 7.22 18.04
CA MET A 186 9.01 7.61 16.82
C MET A 186 9.03 9.13 16.65
N ALA A 187 7.91 9.81 16.91
CA ALA A 187 7.80 11.26 16.86
C ALA A 187 8.63 11.99 17.92
N GLY A 188 8.89 11.34 19.06
CA GLY A 188 9.65 11.88 20.17
C GLY A 188 11.17 11.72 20.04
N LEU A 189 11.68 11.11 18.97
CA LEU A 189 13.10 11.03 18.70
C LEU A 189 13.71 12.43 18.54
N HIS A 190 14.96 12.60 19.00
CA HIS A 190 15.71 13.83 18.73
C HIS A 190 15.84 14.04 17.21
N SER A 191 15.70 15.29 16.75
CA SER A 191 15.71 15.63 15.31
C SER A 191 16.89 15.01 14.57
N SER A 192 18.10 15.09 15.12
CA SER A 192 19.30 14.51 14.49
C SER A 192 19.22 12.99 14.32
N THR A 193 18.58 12.30 15.25
CA THR A 193 18.38 10.85 15.19
C THR A 193 17.27 10.51 14.20
N PHE A 194 16.17 11.27 14.23
CA PHE A 194 15.09 11.12 13.26
C PHE A 194 15.58 11.32 11.83
N ASP A 195 16.40 12.34 11.56
CA ASP A 195 16.94 12.62 10.23
C ASP A 195 17.78 11.45 9.69
N ARG A 196 18.63 10.85 10.54
CA ARG A 196 19.44 9.69 10.15
C ARG A 196 18.58 8.44 9.96
N MET A 197 17.63 8.17 10.87
CA MET A 197 16.68 7.07 10.72
C MET A 197 15.85 7.20 9.45
N TYR A 198 15.38 8.41 9.13
CA TYR A 198 14.64 8.71 7.92
C TYR A 198 15.47 8.47 6.67
N ALA A 199 16.74 8.89 6.66
CA ALA A 199 17.65 8.64 5.55
C ALA A 199 17.83 7.12 5.30
N GLN A 200 18.06 6.34 6.36
CA GLN A 200 18.18 4.88 6.26
C GLN A 200 16.87 4.23 5.82
N TYR A 201 15.74 4.65 6.39
CA TYR A 201 14.41 4.19 6.02
C TYR A 201 14.12 4.42 4.53
N ARG A 202 14.51 5.57 3.97
CA ARG A 202 14.35 5.85 2.54
C ARG A 202 15.13 4.91 1.64
N VAL A 203 16.39 4.64 1.99
CA VAL A 203 17.25 3.73 1.23
C VAL A 203 16.68 2.31 1.30
N ALA A 204 16.28 1.88 2.50
CA ALA A 204 15.67 0.58 2.73
C ALA A 204 14.35 0.41 1.96
N LEU A 205 13.48 1.43 1.98
CA LEU A 205 12.18 1.37 1.29
C LEU A 205 12.35 1.32 -0.23
N ASP A 206 13.27 2.09 -0.81
CA ASP A 206 13.56 2.00 -2.25
C ASP A 206 14.21 0.65 -2.59
N ARG A 207 14.94 0.00 -1.69
CA ARG A 207 15.49 -1.33 -1.97
C ARG A 207 14.45 -2.45 -1.88
N ASP A 208 13.58 -2.40 -0.89
CA ASP A 208 12.75 -3.56 -0.51
C ASP A 208 11.34 -3.54 -1.13
N THR A 209 10.92 -2.42 -1.71
CA THR A 209 9.60 -2.28 -2.37
C THR A 209 9.52 -3.11 -3.66
N GLN A 210 8.39 -3.80 -3.84
CA GLN A 210 8.08 -4.62 -5.02
C GLN A 210 7.06 -3.91 -5.92
N PHE A 211 7.20 -4.06 -7.25
CA PHE A 211 6.32 -3.55 -8.31
C PHE A 211 6.22 -2.03 -8.47
N PHE A 212 6.10 -1.31 -7.35
CA PHE A 212 5.86 0.12 -7.31
C PHE A 212 6.79 0.79 -6.31
N ARG A 213 7.29 1.97 -6.67
CA ARG A 213 8.00 2.84 -5.72
C ARG A 213 6.96 3.57 -4.88
N VAL A 214 6.73 3.08 -3.66
CA VAL A 214 5.72 3.65 -2.76
C VAL A 214 6.29 4.81 -1.96
N TRP A 215 5.47 5.84 -1.75
CA TRP A 215 5.75 6.96 -0.85
C TRP A 215 4.46 7.42 -0.17
N PHE A 216 4.52 8.54 0.56
CA PHE A 216 3.38 9.08 1.31
C PHE A 216 3.17 10.57 1.06
N ASP A 217 1.91 10.99 1.05
CA ASP A 217 1.50 12.40 1.09
C ASP A 217 0.63 12.70 2.33
N HIS A 218 -0.24 13.70 2.24
CA HIS A 218 -1.14 14.11 3.32
C HIS A 218 -2.40 13.25 3.49
N GLU A 219 -2.74 12.46 2.48
CA GLU A 219 -3.90 11.56 2.42
C GLU A 219 -3.48 10.08 2.41
N GLY A 220 -2.19 9.78 2.36
CA GLY A 220 -1.68 8.41 2.51
C GLY A 220 -0.74 7.95 1.41
N VAL A 221 -0.91 6.70 0.99
CA VAL A 221 -0.01 6.03 0.05
C VAL A 221 -0.11 6.66 -1.34
N ILE A 222 1.05 6.97 -1.91
CA ILE A 222 1.22 7.37 -3.30
C ILE A 222 2.28 6.53 -3.98
N VAL A 223 2.30 6.58 -5.30
CA VAL A 223 3.26 5.88 -6.15
C VAL A 223 4.14 6.90 -6.86
N LEU A 224 5.44 6.80 -6.63
CA LEU A 224 6.45 7.56 -7.35
C LEU A 224 6.70 6.90 -8.72
N PRO A 225 7.02 7.69 -9.76
CA PRO A 225 7.44 7.10 -11.03
C PRO A 225 8.72 6.29 -10.86
N LYS A 226 8.93 5.35 -11.77
CA LYS A 226 10.19 4.62 -11.88
C LYS A 226 11.35 5.59 -12.08
N LEU A 227 12.52 5.18 -11.60
CA LEU A 227 13.75 5.88 -11.97
C LEU A 227 14.02 5.67 -13.45
N LEU A 228 14.55 6.70 -14.10
CA LEU A 228 15.08 6.58 -15.45
C LEU A 228 16.25 5.58 -15.46
N PRO A 229 16.62 5.00 -16.63
CA PRO A 229 17.72 4.02 -16.71
C PRO A 229 19.07 4.52 -16.18
N ASN A 230 19.28 5.84 -16.11
CA ASN A 230 20.46 6.48 -15.54
C ASN A 230 20.37 6.72 -14.02
N GLY A 231 19.32 6.20 -13.35
CA GLY A 231 19.05 6.39 -11.93
C GLY A 231 18.43 7.75 -11.56
N ALA A 232 18.17 8.63 -12.53
CA ALA A 232 17.56 9.93 -12.26
C ALA A 232 16.05 9.81 -11.99
N GLN A 233 15.52 10.74 -11.19
CA GLN A 233 14.08 10.85 -10.96
C GLN A 233 13.40 11.28 -12.27
N ALA A 234 12.33 10.58 -12.67
CA ALA A 234 11.51 11.01 -13.80
C ALA A 234 10.80 12.34 -13.49
N VAL A 235 10.52 13.12 -14.54
CA VAL A 235 9.75 14.38 -14.43
C VAL A 235 8.26 14.11 -14.17
N THR A 236 7.81 12.88 -14.45
CA THR A 236 6.46 12.40 -14.18
C THR A 236 6.08 12.64 -12.72
N PRO A 237 4.89 13.20 -12.42
CA PRO A 237 4.46 13.41 -11.05
C PRO A 237 4.19 12.07 -10.34
N ALA A 238 4.17 12.10 -9.01
CA ALA A 238 3.63 10.99 -8.24
C ALA A 238 2.12 10.86 -8.49
N ALA A 239 1.59 9.65 -8.36
CA ALA A 239 0.17 9.37 -8.58
C ALA A 239 -0.43 8.52 -7.46
N ARG A 240 -1.75 8.62 -7.30
CA ARG A 240 -2.53 7.77 -6.40
C ARG A 240 -3.42 6.85 -7.23
N PHE A 241 -3.28 5.55 -7.01
CA PHE A 241 -4.09 4.54 -7.68
C PHE A 241 -5.38 4.33 -6.89
N LEU A 242 -6.43 5.04 -7.29
CA LEU A 242 -7.71 5.03 -6.58
C LEU A 242 -8.59 3.88 -7.05
N VAL A 243 -9.21 3.17 -6.10
CA VAL A 243 -10.27 2.19 -6.37
C VAL A 243 -11.43 2.79 -7.16
N ARG A 244 -11.71 4.09 -6.97
CA ARG A 244 -12.77 4.77 -7.70
C ARG A 244 -12.61 4.66 -9.22
N SER A 245 -11.37 4.57 -9.71
CA SER A 245 -11.03 4.40 -11.13
C SER A 245 -11.52 3.08 -11.75
N VAL A 246 -12.00 2.13 -10.93
CA VAL A 246 -12.58 0.86 -11.38
C VAL A 246 -14.09 0.75 -11.18
N VAL A 247 -14.72 1.81 -10.66
CA VAL A 247 -16.17 1.90 -10.46
C VAL A 247 -16.80 2.45 -11.74
N GLY A 248 -17.86 1.81 -12.24
CA GLY A 248 -18.54 2.26 -13.44
C GLY A 248 -19.25 3.61 -13.25
N GLY A 249 -19.29 4.42 -14.31
CA GLY A 249 -19.90 5.75 -14.29
C GLY A 249 -21.37 5.78 -13.86
N LEU A 250 -22.14 4.70 -14.12
CA LEU A 250 -23.51 4.58 -13.62
C LEU A 250 -23.57 4.49 -12.09
N ALA A 251 -22.70 3.68 -11.46
CA ALA A 251 -22.66 3.53 -10.01
C ALA A 251 -22.23 4.83 -9.32
N LEU A 252 -21.25 5.54 -9.89
CA LEU A 252 -20.85 6.87 -9.45
C LEU A 252 -22.03 7.85 -9.55
N SER A 253 -22.70 7.91 -10.70
CA SER A 253 -23.83 8.81 -10.93
C SER A 253 -24.98 8.60 -9.95
N VAL A 254 -25.43 7.36 -9.72
CA VAL A 254 -26.57 7.10 -8.81
C VAL A 254 -26.23 7.31 -7.34
N THR A 255 -24.94 7.32 -6.98
CA THR A 255 -24.47 7.62 -5.63
C THR A 255 -24.04 9.08 -5.45
N GLY A 256 -24.19 9.92 -6.48
CA GLY A 256 -23.81 11.34 -6.45
C GLY A 256 -22.30 11.58 -6.45
N LYS A 257 -21.51 10.60 -6.91
CA LYS A 257 -20.05 10.65 -7.02
C LYS A 257 -19.63 10.93 -8.47
N SER A 258 -18.46 11.55 -8.66
CA SER A 258 -17.83 11.76 -9.98
C SER A 258 -16.75 10.71 -10.24
N GLU A 259 -16.06 10.73 -11.38
CA GLU A 259 -14.72 10.13 -11.45
C GLU A 259 -13.73 11.00 -10.66
#